data_AF-A0AAN6ZW43-F1
#
_entry.id   AF-A0AAN6ZW43-F1
#
_cell.length_a   1.000
_cell.length_b   1.000
_cell.length_c   1.000
_cell.angle_alpha   90.00
_cell.angle_beta   90.00
_cell.angle_gamma   90.00
#
_symmetry.space_group_name_H-M   'P 1'
#
loop_
_entity.id
_entity.type
_entity.pdbx_description
1 polymer ?
#
loop_
_entity_poly.entity_id
_entity_poly.type
_entity_poly.pdbx_seq_one_letter_code
_entity_poly.pdbx_strand_id
1 'polypeptide(L)'
;MVNLQWNHFGAIPPVEQGAKASAERFYLDLKETFPDFVADFEQKFTAWQGKWFGHEAPRSSNADDRCMLPEYDPLLFLGPKTTPLVVFELSKPENFMATTLYNHLETDKSAKVDPDDIVNYLTLIRHANLIVELNHERAQRAKAWIEAWKAHCCAQQQQQQSNSNSDSDMTTSGKEYDTLVEMGPGIIAHVMLEYSKDQTGVCGPWCKLMHQLVCEKPMMDGGIGGQGGVDVQKQYEMWKDWFEHMDYEEAAEGLKPSYMDNFGTWS
;
A
#
# COMPACT_ATOMS: atom_id res chain seq x y z
N MET A 1 1.12 -20.92 -3.68
CA MET A 1 2.48 -21.25 -3.21
C MET A 1 3.26 -21.76 -4.41
N VAL A 2 3.94 -20.87 -5.11
CA VAL A 2 4.97 -21.30 -6.06
C VAL A 2 6.12 -21.88 -5.21
N ASN A 3 6.51 -23.12 -5.50
CA ASN A 3 7.63 -23.76 -4.83
C ASN A 3 8.92 -23.28 -5.52
N LEU A 4 9.35 -22.07 -5.17
CA LEU A 4 10.56 -21.44 -5.72
C LEU A 4 11.81 -22.10 -5.11
N GLN A 5 12.14 -23.32 -5.56
CA GLN A 5 13.43 -23.94 -5.25
C GLN A 5 14.54 -23.27 -6.06
N TRP A 6 15.02 -22.14 -5.59
CA TRP A 6 16.18 -21.47 -6.17
C TRP A 6 17.46 -22.22 -5.78
N ASN A 7 18.21 -22.72 -6.77
CA ASN A 7 19.50 -23.36 -6.54
C ASN A 7 20.45 -22.38 -5.86
N HIS A 8 20.91 -22.70 -4.64
CA HIS A 8 21.54 -21.74 -3.74
C HIS A 8 22.89 -21.20 -4.25
N PHE A 9 23.56 -21.91 -5.16
CA PHE A 9 24.85 -21.54 -5.76
C PHE A 9 24.80 -21.33 -7.29
N GLY A 10 23.61 -21.26 -7.88
CA GLY A 10 23.42 -21.04 -9.32
C GLY A 10 23.51 -19.57 -9.73
N ALA A 11 23.45 -19.31 -11.04
CA ALA A 11 23.28 -17.96 -11.57
C ALA A 11 22.05 -17.29 -10.93
N ILE A 12 22.15 -15.99 -10.63
CA ILE A 12 21.00 -15.24 -10.11
C ILE A 12 19.93 -15.26 -11.19
N PRO A 13 18.76 -15.83 -10.90
CA PRO A 13 17.70 -15.90 -11.88
C PRO A 13 17.18 -14.51 -12.20
N PRO A 14 16.83 -14.22 -13.46
CA PRO A 14 16.14 -12.98 -13.78
C PRO A 14 14.73 -13.01 -13.16
N VAL A 15 14.20 -11.83 -12.85
CA VAL A 15 12.77 -11.66 -12.53
C VAL A 15 11.93 -12.28 -13.64
N GLU A 16 10.88 -13.03 -13.27
CA GLU A 16 9.91 -13.50 -14.24
C GLU A 16 9.31 -12.34 -15.04
N GLN A 17 9.26 -12.48 -16.38
CA GLN A 17 8.78 -11.41 -17.26
C GLN A 17 7.35 -10.97 -16.93
N GLY A 18 6.49 -11.89 -16.45
CA GLY A 18 5.14 -11.59 -16.01
C GLY A 18 5.10 -10.71 -14.77
N ALA A 19 5.96 -10.97 -13.78
CA ALA A 19 6.08 -10.16 -12.57
C ALA A 19 6.56 -8.75 -12.89
N LYS A 20 7.58 -8.61 -13.74
CA LYS A 20 8.07 -7.31 -14.22
C LYS A 20 6.99 -6.52 -14.95
N ALA A 21 6.30 -7.15 -15.92
CA ALA A 21 5.23 -6.51 -16.67
C ALA A 21 4.05 -6.10 -15.76
N SER A 22 3.75 -6.89 -14.73
CA SER A 22 2.73 -6.58 -13.73
C SER A 22 3.10 -5.33 -12.91
N ALA A 23 4.34 -5.22 -12.45
CA ALA A 23 4.81 -4.05 -11.71
C ALA A 23 4.79 -2.78 -12.57
N GLU A 24 5.24 -2.88 -13.82
CA GLU A 24 5.19 -1.78 -14.80
C GLU A 24 3.76 -1.35 -15.10
N ARG A 25 2.84 -2.30 -15.32
CA ARG A 25 1.44 -1.97 -15.56
C ARG A 25 0.81 -1.23 -14.39
N PHE A 26 1.06 -1.70 -13.17
CA PHE A 26 0.52 -1.08 -11.97
C PHE A 26 1.07 0.34 -11.75
N TYR A 27 2.37 0.54 -11.99
CA TYR A 27 2.99 1.85 -11.99
C TYR A 27 2.34 2.80 -13.01
N LEU A 28 2.07 2.33 -14.23
CA LEU A 28 1.40 3.14 -15.25
C LEU A 28 -0.03 3.51 -14.86
N ASP A 29 -0.79 2.57 -14.29
CA ASP A 29 -2.15 2.83 -13.80
C ASP A 29 -2.13 3.87 -12.65
N LEU A 30 -1.16 3.80 -11.73
CA LEU A 30 -0.94 4.81 -10.69
C LEU A 30 -0.55 6.17 -11.28
N LYS A 31 0.34 6.19 -12.27
CA LYS A 31 0.80 7.45 -12.88
C LYS A 31 -0.31 8.16 -13.65
N GLU A 32 -1.21 7.39 -14.26
CA GLU A 32 -2.40 7.91 -14.93
C GLU A 32 -3.43 8.44 -13.93
N THR A 33 -3.65 7.71 -12.82
CA THR A 33 -4.72 8.03 -11.86
C THR A 33 -4.30 9.07 -10.81
N PHE A 34 -3.06 9.00 -10.33
CA PHE A 34 -2.50 9.77 -9.23
C PHE A 34 -1.11 10.34 -9.61
N PRO A 35 -1.03 11.26 -10.59
CA PRO A 35 0.24 11.71 -11.14
C PRO A 35 1.13 12.43 -10.11
N ASP A 36 0.54 13.20 -9.19
CA ASP A 36 1.28 13.94 -8.17
C ASP A 36 1.98 13.00 -7.18
N PHE A 37 1.27 11.94 -6.75
CA PHE A 37 1.82 10.88 -5.91
C PHE A 37 3.05 10.22 -6.55
N VAL A 38 2.94 9.86 -7.84
CA VAL A 38 4.03 9.20 -8.56
C VAL A 38 5.21 10.16 -8.78
N ALA A 39 4.93 11.42 -9.14
CA ALA A 39 5.97 12.43 -9.36
C ALA A 39 6.75 12.74 -8.08
N ASP A 40 6.07 12.84 -6.94
CA ASP A 40 6.69 13.08 -5.63
C ASP A 40 7.61 11.92 -5.22
N PHE A 41 7.14 10.67 -5.36
CA PHE A 41 7.98 9.49 -5.16
C PHE A 41 9.20 9.48 -6.11
N GLU A 42 9.00 9.68 -7.42
CA GLU A 42 10.07 9.67 -8.41
C GLU A 42 11.15 10.71 -8.10
N GLN A 43 10.74 11.91 -7.67
CA GLN A 43 11.65 12.99 -7.28
C GLN A 43 12.49 12.58 -6.07
N LYS A 44 11.86 12.12 -4.98
CA LYS A 44 12.54 11.69 -3.74
C LYS A 44 13.45 10.48 -4.00
N PHE A 45 12.97 9.51 -4.77
CA PHE A 45 13.73 8.30 -5.10
C PHE A 45 14.96 8.63 -5.95
N THR A 46 14.81 9.47 -6.98
CA THR A 46 15.92 9.91 -7.84
C THR A 46 16.97 10.68 -7.03
N ALA A 47 16.55 11.55 -6.10
CA ALA A 47 17.46 12.27 -5.22
C ALA A 47 18.30 11.31 -4.36
N TRP A 48 17.66 10.33 -3.74
CA TRP A 48 18.34 9.30 -2.95
C TRP A 48 19.26 8.40 -3.80
N GLN A 49 18.76 7.91 -4.94
CA GLN A 49 19.51 7.05 -5.86
C GLN A 49 20.78 7.73 -6.37
N GLY A 50 20.69 9.02 -6.71
CA GLY A 50 21.83 9.81 -7.19
C GLY A 50 22.98 9.94 -6.19
N LYS A 51 22.74 9.65 -4.92
CA LYS A 51 23.73 9.73 -3.83
C LYS A 51 24.36 8.38 -3.48
N TRP A 52 23.82 7.24 -3.97
CA TRP A 52 24.29 5.90 -3.59
C TRP A 52 25.80 5.66 -3.79
N PHE A 53 26.41 6.28 -4.78
CA PHE A 53 27.84 6.11 -5.09
C PHE A 53 28.60 7.44 -5.05
N GLY A 54 28.01 8.48 -4.46
CA GLY A 54 28.60 9.80 -4.32
C GLY A 54 29.63 9.89 -3.19
N HIS A 55 30.36 11.01 -3.14
CA HIS A 55 31.35 11.28 -2.09
C HIS A 55 30.74 11.39 -0.67
N GLU A 56 29.47 11.74 -0.59
CA GLU A 56 28.71 11.90 0.65
C GLU A 56 28.26 10.55 1.24
N ALA A 57 28.17 9.49 0.42
CA ALA A 57 27.81 8.16 0.90
C ALA A 57 28.98 7.51 1.65
N PRO A 58 28.70 6.77 2.74
CA PRO A 58 29.72 5.96 3.40
C PRO A 58 30.38 5.01 2.39
N ARG A 59 31.72 4.95 2.40
CA ARG A 59 32.48 4.01 1.56
C ARG A 59 32.29 2.59 2.11
N SER A 60 31.22 1.96 1.67
CA SER A 60 30.80 0.65 2.15
C SER A 60 30.09 -0.12 1.05
N SER A 61 30.20 -1.44 1.14
CA SER A 61 29.46 -2.41 0.35
C SER A 61 28.12 -2.81 0.98
N ASN A 62 27.80 -2.30 2.19
CA ASN A 62 26.51 -2.53 2.83
C ASN A 62 25.45 -1.57 2.26
N ALA A 63 24.30 -2.12 1.84
CA ALA A 63 23.16 -1.31 1.38
C ALA A 63 22.58 -0.45 2.49
N ASP A 64 22.61 -0.92 3.73
CA ASP A 64 22.03 -0.20 4.87
C ASP A 64 22.73 1.15 5.12
N ASP A 65 24.01 1.26 4.74
CA ASP A 65 24.73 2.53 4.85
C ASP A 65 24.18 3.60 3.90
N ARG A 66 23.38 3.22 2.89
CA ARG A 66 22.64 4.15 2.02
C ARG A 66 21.38 4.69 2.67
N CYS A 67 20.91 4.06 3.74
CA CYS A 67 19.78 4.54 4.53
C CYS A 67 20.17 5.67 5.49
N MET A 68 21.47 5.93 5.68
CA MET A 68 21.98 7.04 6.48
C MET A 68 22.03 8.38 5.71
N LEU A 69 21.67 8.36 4.43
CA LEU A 69 21.64 9.56 3.60
C LEU A 69 20.38 10.39 3.93
N PRO A 70 20.48 11.73 4.07
CA PRO A 70 19.32 12.57 4.38
C PRO A 70 18.16 12.43 3.38
N GLU A 71 18.45 12.10 2.13
CA GLU A 71 17.44 11.87 1.09
C GLU A 71 16.62 10.58 1.30
N TYR A 72 17.03 9.72 2.24
CA TYR A 72 16.33 8.48 2.56
C TYR A 72 15.06 8.71 3.40
N ASP A 73 15.13 9.57 4.43
CA ASP A 73 14.01 9.82 5.35
C ASP A 73 12.73 10.28 4.63
N PRO A 74 12.77 11.19 3.64
CA PRO A 74 11.59 11.56 2.86
C PRO A 74 10.89 10.39 2.18
N LEU A 75 11.61 9.32 1.80
CA LEU A 75 10.99 8.12 1.22
C LEU A 75 10.30 7.27 2.29
N LEU A 76 10.83 7.25 3.51
CA LEU A 76 10.18 6.58 4.64
C LEU A 76 8.88 7.27 5.06
N PHE A 77 8.86 8.62 5.05
CA PHE A 77 7.67 9.38 5.42
C PHE A 77 6.49 9.17 4.45
N LEU A 78 6.76 8.83 3.19
CA LEU A 78 5.70 8.43 2.26
C LEU A 78 5.02 7.11 2.66
N GLY A 79 5.69 6.28 3.47
CA GLY A 79 5.14 5.08 4.08
C GLY A 79 4.71 3.97 3.10
N PRO A 80 3.98 2.96 3.59
CA PRO A 80 3.65 1.74 2.84
C PRO A 80 2.79 1.97 1.58
N LYS A 81 2.17 3.15 1.42
CA LYS A 81 1.43 3.47 0.19
C LYS A 81 2.32 3.50 -1.06
N THR A 82 3.64 3.69 -0.90
CA THR A 82 4.61 3.68 -2.00
C THR A 82 5.18 2.30 -2.34
N THR A 83 4.83 1.25 -1.60
CA THR A 83 5.38 -0.10 -1.79
C THR A 83 5.33 -0.56 -3.27
N PRO A 84 4.22 -0.41 -4.02
CA PRO A 84 4.21 -0.81 -5.43
C PRO A 84 5.15 0.00 -6.33
N LEU A 85 5.42 1.27 -6.01
CA LEU A 85 6.39 2.10 -6.75
C LEU A 85 7.82 1.62 -6.49
N VAL A 86 8.14 1.26 -5.24
CA VAL A 86 9.43 0.64 -4.90
C VAL A 86 9.61 -0.71 -5.61
N VAL A 87 8.55 -1.52 -5.69
CA VAL A 87 8.57 -2.78 -6.45
C VAL A 87 8.82 -2.55 -7.94
N PHE A 88 8.20 -1.53 -8.53
CA PHE A 88 8.50 -1.15 -9.91
C PHE A 88 9.96 -0.74 -10.09
N GLU A 89 10.51 0.09 -9.20
CA GLU A 89 11.92 0.46 -9.24
C GLU A 89 12.83 -0.77 -9.11
N LEU A 90 12.52 -1.71 -8.22
CA LEU A 90 13.28 -2.97 -8.04
C LEU A 90 13.21 -3.91 -9.25
N SER A 91 12.24 -3.74 -10.16
CA SER A 91 12.20 -4.47 -11.43
C SER A 91 13.28 -4.04 -12.44
N LYS A 92 13.99 -2.94 -12.12
CA LYS A 92 15.15 -2.42 -12.86
C LYS A 92 16.44 -2.93 -12.18
N PRO A 93 17.32 -3.66 -12.88
CA PRO A 93 18.48 -4.31 -12.27
C PRO A 93 19.41 -3.38 -11.49
N GLU A 94 19.52 -2.11 -11.89
CA GLU A 94 20.35 -1.09 -11.27
C GLU A 94 19.88 -0.61 -9.89
N ASN A 95 18.63 -0.91 -9.52
CA ASN A 95 17.97 -0.40 -8.32
C ASN A 95 18.01 -1.35 -7.12
N PHE A 96 18.87 -2.36 -7.14
CA PHE A 96 18.93 -3.38 -6.09
C PHE A 96 19.20 -2.83 -4.67
N MET A 97 19.70 -1.60 -4.51
CA MET A 97 19.84 -0.97 -3.18
C MET A 97 18.48 -0.60 -2.56
N ALA A 98 17.42 -0.48 -3.35
CA ALA A 98 16.07 -0.17 -2.87
C ALA A 98 15.41 -1.33 -2.10
N THR A 99 16.06 -2.50 -2.00
CA THR A 99 15.57 -3.62 -1.19
C THR A 99 15.46 -3.23 0.29
N THR A 100 16.38 -2.39 0.79
CA THR A 100 16.31 -1.91 2.18
C THR A 100 15.13 -0.97 2.38
N LEU A 101 14.83 -0.08 1.42
CA LEU A 101 13.61 0.74 1.44
C LEU A 101 12.36 -0.13 1.50
N TYR A 102 12.24 -1.12 0.61
CA TYR A 102 11.11 -2.05 0.63
C TYR A 102 10.93 -2.73 1.99
N ASN A 103 12.02 -3.22 2.60
CA ASN A 103 11.95 -3.90 3.88
C ASN A 103 11.60 -3.01 5.07
N HIS A 104 11.93 -1.71 5.01
CA HIS A 104 11.49 -0.73 6.01
C HIS A 104 10.02 -0.35 5.85
N LEU A 105 9.52 -0.26 4.61
CA LEU A 105 8.12 0.08 4.34
C LEU A 105 7.17 -1.10 4.57
N GLU A 106 7.60 -2.33 4.25
CA GLU A 106 6.75 -3.50 4.41
C GLU A 106 6.60 -3.87 5.90
N THR A 107 5.38 -4.23 6.33
CA THR A 107 5.11 -4.69 7.69
C THR A 107 4.64 -6.14 7.73
N ASP A 108 4.05 -6.64 6.63
CA ASP A 108 3.68 -8.05 6.48
C ASP A 108 4.94 -8.91 6.28
N LYS A 109 5.26 -9.71 7.29
CA LYS A 109 6.39 -10.64 7.24
C LYS A 109 6.30 -11.64 6.09
N SER A 110 5.10 -12.00 5.64
CA SER A 110 4.90 -12.91 4.51
C SER A 110 5.19 -12.26 3.16
N ALA A 111 5.29 -10.93 3.12
CA ALA A 111 5.68 -10.14 1.96
C ALA A 111 7.14 -9.67 2.02
N LYS A 112 7.90 -10.03 3.07
CA LYS A 112 9.35 -9.77 3.14
C LYS A 112 10.15 -10.96 2.64
N VAL A 113 11.33 -10.69 2.10
CA VAL A 113 12.34 -11.74 1.94
C VAL A 113 12.95 -12.02 3.30
N ASP A 114 13.06 -13.29 3.65
CA ASP A 114 13.55 -13.73 4.95
C ASP A 114 15.03 -13.30 5.15
N PRO A 115 15.35 -12.48 6.17
CA PRO A 115 16.73 -12.12 6.46
C PRO A 115 17.59 -13.32 6.91
N ASP A 116 16.96 -14.39 7.40
CA ASP A 116 17.66 -15.63 7.77
C ASP A 116 17.99 -16.49 6.52
N ASP A 117 17.40 -16.20 5.36
CA ASP A 117 17.79 -16.74 4.06
C ASP A 117 18.99 -15.97 3.51
N ILE A 118 20.14 -16.19 4.14
CA ILE A 118 21.42 -15.51 3.86
C ILE A 118 21.77 -15.53 2.35
N VAL A 119 21.44 -16.61 1.65
CA VAL A 119 21.75 -16.79 0.23
C VAL A 119 20.99 -15.81 -0.66
N ASN A 120 19.71 -15.59 -0.33
CA ASN A 120 18.85 -14.65 -1.04
C ASN A 120 19.00 -13.22 -0.50
N TYR A 121 19.27 -13.07 0.79
CA TYR A 121 19.37 -11.78 1.48
C TYR A 121 20.67 -11.03 1.20
N LEU A 122 21.84 -11.70 1.24
CA LEU A 122 23.14 -11.05 1.01
C LEU A 122 23.38 -10.68 -0.46
N THR A 123 22.67 -11.34 -1.38
CA THR A 123 22.74 -11.00 -2.80
C THR A 123 21.59 -10.06 -3.12
N LEU A 124 21.79 -8.75 -2.95
CA LEU A 124 20.73 -7.73 -3.11
C LEU A 124 19.97 -7.81 -4.43
N ILE A 125 20.62 -8.21 -5.52
CA ILE A 125 19.95 -8.41 -6.81
C ILE A 125 18.95 -9.58 -6.73
N ARG A 126 19.31 -10.67 -6.04
CA ARG A 126 18.43 -11.81 -5.82
C ARG A 126 17.26 -11.44 -4.90
N HIS A 127 17.55 -10.68 -3.86
CA HIS A 127 16.56 -10.09 -2.96
C HIS A 127 15.56 -9.22 -3.74
N ALA A 128 16.04 -8.30 -4.58
CA ALA A 128 15.21 -7.47 -5.44
C ALA A 128 14.28 -8.31 -6.32
N ASN A 129 14.82 -9.35 -6.96
CA ASN A 129 14.03 -10.20 -7.84
C ASN A 129 12.91 -10.94 -7.09
N LEU A 130 13.21 -11.48 -5.90
CA LEU A 130 12.23 -12.14 -5.04
C LEU A 130 11.14 -11.18 -4.56
N ILE A 131 11.49 -9.94 -4.21
CA ILE A 131 10.50 -8.91 -3.84
C ILE A 131 9.52 -8.68 -4.99
N VAL A 132 10.01 -8.57 -6.23
CA VAL A 132 9.15 -8.35 -7.40
C VAL A 132 8.20 -9.53 -7.63
N GLU A 133 8.69 -10.76 -7.49
CA GLU A 133 7.85 -11.97 -7.62
C GLU A 133 6.80 -12.08 -6.50
N LEU A 134 7.20 -11.87 -5.24
CA LEU A 134 6.30 -11.89 -4.08
C LEU A 134 5.18 -10.85 -4.23
N ASN A 135 5.51 -9.65 -4.72
CA ASN A 135 4.52 -8.60 -4.95
C ASN A 135 3.64 -8.86 -6.16
N HIS A 136 4.11 -9.59 -7.17
CA HIS A 136 3.24 -10.07 -8.24
C HIS A 136 2.14 -10.99 -7.70
N GLU A 137 2.51 -11.97 -6.87
CA GLU A 137 1.53 -12.85 -6.21
C GLU A 137 0.60 -12.07 -5.27
N ARG A 138 1.15 -11.14 -4.48
CA ARG A 138 0.34 -10.29 -3.57
C ARG A 138 -0.65 -9.43 -4.34
N ALA A 139 -0.24 -8.80 -5.45
CA ALA A 139 -1.12 -7.99 -6.28
C ALA A 139 -2.29 -8.81 -6.85
N GLN A 140 -2.03 -10.04 -7.31
CA GLN A 140 -3.08 -10.96 -7.77
C GLN A 140 -4.06 -11.30 -6.63
N ARG A 141 -3.54 -11.61 -5.44
CA ARG A 141 -4.37 -11.89 -4.26
C ARG A 141 -5.20 -10.67 -3.85
N ALA A 142 -4.59 -9.49 -3.79
CA ALA A 142 -5.27 -8.25 -3.41
C ALA A 142 -6.42 -7.97 -4.37
N LYS A 143 -6.19 -8.07 -5.68
CA LYS A 143 -7.23 -7.92 -6.70
C LYS A 143 -8.38 -8.89 -6.49
N ALA A 144 -8.09 -10.19 -6.32
CA ALA A 144 -9.12 -11.20 -6.13
C ALA A 144 -9.95 -10.97 -4.85
N TRP A 145 -9.31 -10.58 -3.75
CA TRP A 145 -10.01 -10.29 -2.50
C TRP A 145 -10.81 -8.99 -2.55
N ILE A 146 -10.31 -7.96 -3.24
CA ILE A 146 -11.09 -6.74 -3.49
C ILE A 146 -12.35 -7.10 -4.29
N GLU A 147 -12.24 -7.85 -5.39
CA GLU A 147 -13.40 -8.27 -6.19
C GLU A 147 -14.41 -9.09 -5.37
N ALA A 148 -13.93 -10.03 -4.54
CA ALA A 148 -14.77 -10.83 -3.66
C ALA A 148 -15.49 -9.97 -2.60
N TRP A 149 -14.77 -9.03 -1.98
CA TRP A 149 -15.33 -8.11 -1.00
C TRP A 149 -16.38 -7.19 -1.62
N LYS A 150 -16.13 -6.66 -2.82
CA LYS A 150 -17.11 -5.88 -3.57
C LYS A 150 -18.40 -6.68 -3.78
N ALA A 151 -18.28 -7.91 -4.28
CA ALA A 151 -19.42 -8.80 -4.50
C ALA A 151 -20.21 -9.08 -3.20
N HIS A 152 -19.50 -9.29 -2.08
CA HIS A 152 -20.10 -9.44 -0.76
C HIS A 152 -20.92 -8.19 -0.39
N CYS A 153 -20.34 -7.00 -0.52
CA CYS A 153 -21.00 -5.73 -0.22
C CYS A 153 -22.26 -5.52 -1.07
N CYS A 154 -22.18 -5.72 -2.39
CA CYS A 154 -23.34 -5.52 -3.25
C CYS A 154 -24.46 -6.54 -2.91
N ALA A 155 -24.13 -7.79 -2.54
CA ALA A 155 -25.10 -8.80 -2.15
C ALA A 155 -25.81 -8.45 -0.83
N GLN A 156 -25.06 -7.97 0.17
CA GLN A 156 -25.62 -7.52 1.45
C GLN A 156 -26.59 -6.35 1.25
N GLN A 157 -26.22 -5.38 0.41
CA GLN A 157 -27.07 -4.22 0.15
C GLN A 157 -28.41 -4.61 -0.49
N GLN A 158 -28.42 -5.57 -1.43
CA GLN A 158 -29.65 -6.08 -2.03
C GLN A 158 -30.57 -6.76 -1.00
N GLN A 159 -29.99 -7.49 -0.04
CA GLN A 159 -30.75 -8.11 1.04
C GLN A 159 -31.35 -7.06 2.00
N GLN A 160 -30.62 -6.00 2.30
CA GLN A 160 -31.11 -4.91 3.17
C GLN A 160 -32.24 -4.10 2.54
N GLN A 161 -32.25 -3.90 1.21
CA GLN A 161 -33.39 -3.29 0.53
C GLN A 161 -34.68 -4.12 0.69
N SER A 162 -34.54 -5.43 0.95
CA SER A 162 -35.67 -6.34 1.14
C SER A 162 -36.10 -6.50 2.61
N ASN A 163 -35.20 -6.22 3.58
CA ASN A 163 -35.44 -6.40 5.01
C ASN A 163 -35.24 -5.08 5.78
N SER A 164 -36.28 -4.59 6.46
CA SER A 164 -36.28 -3.30 7.18
C SER A 164 -35.40 -3.24 8.45
N ASN A 165 -34.55 -4.23 8.70
CA ASN A 165 -33.60 -4.21 9.83
C ASN A 165 -32.23 -3.76 9.32
N SER A 166 -31.93 -2.48 9.54
CA SER A 166 -30.68 -1.84 9.20
C SER A 166 -29.60 -2.15 10.24
N ASP A 167 -28.78 -3.16 9.99
CA ASP A 167 -27.52 -3.32 10.70
C ASP A 167 -26.39 -2.68 9.86
N SER A 168 -25.77 -1.64 10.39
CA SER A 168 -24.81 -0.79 9.66
C SER A 168 -23.41 -1.41 9.53
N ASP A 169 -23.13 -2.48 10.28
CA ASP A 169 -21.78 -3.03 10.44
C ASP A 169 -21.44 -4.21 9.48
N MET A 170 -22.38 -4.56 8.59
CA MET A 170 -22.22 -5.73 7.70
C MET A 170 -21.22 -5.55 6.56
N THR A 171 -20.72 -4.33 6.32
CA THR A 171 -19.77 -4.04 5.23
C THR A 171 -18.32 -3.97 5.70
N THR A 172 -18.11 -3.95 7.02
CA THR A 172 -16.82 -3.99 7.73
C THR A 172 -16.58 -5.31 8.47
N SER A 173 -17.35 -6.34 8.13
CA SER A 173 -17.24 -7.66 8.71
C SER A 173 -17.21 -8.72 7.61
N GLY A 174 -16.65 -9.89 7.95
CA GLY A 174 -16.59 -11.02 7.05
C GLY A 174 -15.19 -11.30 6.52
N LYS A 175 -15.01 -12.54 6.06
CA LYS A 175 -13.71 -13.10 5.70
C LYS A 175 -13.00 -12.27 4.64
N GLU A 176 -13.73 -11.76 3.65
CA GLU A 176 -13.17 -10.96 2.56
C GLU A 176 -12.54 -9.66 3.08
N TYR A 177 -13.25 -8.94 3.97
CA TYR A 177 -12.76 -7.73 4.60
C TYR A 177 -11.57 -8.01 5.52
N ASP A 178 -11.71 -9.02 6.40
CA ASP A 178 -10.66 -9.43 7.34
C ASP A 178 -9.38 -9.80 6.59
N THR A 179 -9.50 -10.53 5.47
CA THR A 179 -8.34 -10.91 4.65
C THR A 179 -7.65 -9.69 4.04
N LEU A 180 -8.41 -8.69 3.56
CA LEU A 180 -7.82 -7.45 3.04
C LEU A 180 -7.08 -6.67 4.14
N VAL A 181 -7.64 -6.61 5.34
CA VAL A 181 -6.98 -6.00 6.51
C VAL A 181 -5.71 -6.76 6.89
N GLU A 182 -5.75 -8.09 6.92
CA GLU A 182 -4.60 -8.95 7.21
C GLU A 182 -3.46 -8.80 6.18
N MET A 183 -3.78 -8.47 4.93
CA MET A 183 -2.77 -8.14 3.91
C MET A 183 -2.01 -6.85 4.22
N GLY A 184 -2.52 -5.99 5.11
CA GLY A 184 -1.83 -4.85 5.68
C GLY A 184 -1.62 -3.63 4.75
N PRO A 185 -0.90 -2.60 5.22
CA PRO A 185 -0.75 -1.32 4.54
C PRO A 185 -0.15 -1.40 3.12
N GLY A 186 0.60 -2.45 2.80
CA GLY A 186 1.20 -2.61 1.46
C GLY A 186 0.18 -2.71 0.31
N ILE A 187 -1.11 -2.95 0.61
CA ILE A 187 -2.17 -2.93 -0.41
C ILE A 187 -2.90 -1.58 -0.57
N ILE A 188 -2.51 -0.52 0.16
CA ILE A 188 -3.19 0.79 0.12
C ILE A 188 -3.33 1.33 -1.30
N ALA A 189 -2.26 1.32 -2.09
CA ALA A 189 -2.30 1.80 -3.48
C ALA A 189 -3.22 0.94 -4.38
N HIS A 190 -3.35 -0.36 -4.11
CA HIS A 190 -4.30 -1.22 -4.82
C HIS A 190 -5.75 -0.83 -4.50
N VAL A 191 -6.03 -0.58 -3.22
CA VAL A 191 -7.36 -0.14 -2.76
C VAL A 191 -7.68 1.24 -3.32
N MET A 192 -6.75 2.20 -3.32
CA MET A 192 -6.97 3.53 -3.89
C MET A 192 -7.26 3.52 -5.39
N LEU A 193 -6.58 2.67 -6.17
CA LEU A 193 -6.90 2.50 -7.59
C LEU A 193 -8.29 1.91 -7.84
N GLU A 194 -8.79 1.05 -6.95
CA GLU A 194 -10.16 0.53 -7.08
C GLU A 194 -11.19 1.54 -6.56
N TYR A 195 -10.86 2.31 -5.53
CA TYR A 195 -11.70 3.38 -5.00
C TYR A 195 -11.89 4.49 -6.05
N SER A 196 -10.85 4.85 -6.82
CA SER A 196 -10.98 5.85 -7.89
C SER A 196 -11.96 5.46 -8.99
N LYS A 197 -12.12 4.14 -9.25
CA LYS A 197 -13.03 3.59 -10.26
C LYS A 197 -14.47 3.47 -9.75
N ASP A 198 -14.67 3.33 -8.44
CA ASP A 198 -15.96 3.04 -7.82
C ASP A 198 -16.23 3.95 -6.63
N GLN A 199 -16.63 5.18 -6.92
CA GLN A 199 -16.93 6.22 -5.94
C GLN A 199 -18.40 6.18 -5.49
N THR A 200 -19.15 5.16 -5.90
CA THR A 200 -20.60 5.08 -5.64
C THR A 200 -20.93 4.73 -4.20
N GLY A 201 -19.98 4.13 -3.47
CA GLY A 201 -20.17 3.60 -2.11
C GLY A 201 -21.09 2.37 -2.04
N VAL A 202 -21.64 1.94 -3.18
CA VAL A 202 -22.59 0.81 -3.30
C VAL A 202 -21.85 -0.52 -3.15
N CYS A 203 -20.70 -0.66 -3.80
CA CYS A 203 -19.97 -1.92 -3.85
C CYS A 203 -18.70 -1.94 -2.98
N GLY A 204 -18.68 -1.16 -1.90
CA GLY A 204 -17.65 -1.24 -0.86
C GLY A 204 -17.54 0.05 -0.05
N PRO A 205 -17.56 0.01 1.30
CA PRO A 205 -17.27 1.17 2.13
C PRO A 205 -15.76 1.45 2.14
N TRP A 206 -15.21 1.84 0.99
CA TRP A 206 -13.77 2.04 0.77
C TRP A 206 -13.12 2.89 1.86
N CYS A 207 -13.80 3.93 2.34
CA CYS A 207 -13.32 4.80 3.40
C CYS A 207 -13.03 4.04 4.71
N LYS A 208 -13.85 3.03 5.06
CA LYS A 208 -13.67 2.22 6.26
C LYS A 208 -12.47 1.28 6.10
N LEU A 209 -12.34 0.63 4.94
CA LEU A 209 -11.18 -0.21 4.63
C LEU A 209 -9.88 0.61 4.63
N MET A 210 -9.87 1.76 3.95
CA MET A 210 -8.74 2.68 3.92
C MET A 210 -8.36 3.14 5.33
N HIS A 211 -9.34 3.53 6.15
CA HIS A 211 -9.09 3.89 7.54
C HIS A 211 -8.44 2.75 8.31
N GLN A 212 -8.94 1.52 8.18
CA GLN A 212 -8.40 0.39 8.92
C GLN A 212 -7.00 -0.02 8.44
N LEU A 213 -6.72 0.07 7.14
CA LEU A 213 -5.39 -0.18 6.58
C LEU A 213 -4.35 0.87 7.01
N VAL A 214 -4.77 2.12 7.21
CA VAL A 214 -3.85 3.22 7.55
C VAL A 214 -3.70 3.41 9.05
N CYS A 215 -4.80 3.33 9.81
CA CYS A 215 -4.82 3.57 11.25
C CYS A 215 -4.64 2.29 12.08
N GLU A 216 -4.58 1.11 11.44
CA GLU A 216 -4.54 -0.22 12.05
C GLU A 216 -5.70 -0.48 13.04
N LYS A 217 -6.78 0.32 12.93
CA LYS A 217 -7.93 0.30 13.83
C LYS A 217 -9.21 0.47 13.03
N PRO A 218 -10.28 -0.26 13.38
CA PRO A 218 -11.56 -0.07 12.75
C PRO A 218 -12.06 1.35 13.03
N MET A 219 -12.74 1.93 12.05
CA MET A 219 -13.42 3.21 12.21
C MET A 219 -14.60 3.03 13.17
N MET A 220 -14.67 3.80 14.26
CA MET A 220 -15.80 3.74 15.19
C MET A 220 -17.07 4.26 14.51
N ASP A 221 -18.12 3.44 14.46
CA ASP A 221 -19.40 3.74 13.81
C ASP A 221 -20.12 4.99 14.38
N GLY A 222 -19.72 5.46 15.56
CA GLY A 222 -20.34 6.59 16.26
C GLY A 222 -20.14 7.98 15.64
N GLY A 223 -19.33 8.13 14.59
CA GLY A 223 -19.00 9.45 14.01
C GLY A 223 -19.70 9.83 12.70
N ILE A 224 -20.33 8.87 12.02
CA ILE A 224 -20.82 9.03 10.63
C ILE A 224 -22.31 8.69 10.47
N GLY A 225 -22.92 8.00 11.44
CA GLY A 225 -24.28 7.45 11.34
C GLY A 225 -25.46 8.36 11.68
N GLY A 226 -25.28 9.68 11.81
CA GLY A 226 -26.33 10.61 12.25
C GLY A 226 -27.02 11.38 11.12
N GLN A 227 -27.94 10.75 10.38
CA GLN A 227 -28.98 11.37 9.54
C GLN A 227 -28.60 12.31 8.36
N GLY A 228 -27.35 12.75 8.21
CA GLY A 228 -26.89 13.47 7.01
C GLY A 228 -26.11 12.51 6.13
N GLY A 229 -26.66 12.15 4.96
CA GLY A 229 -25.97 11.27 4.00
C GLY A 229 -24.54 11.75 3.79
N VAL A 230 -23.58 10.92 4.22
CA VAL A 230 -22.17 11.30 4.09
C VAL A 230 -21.82 11.26 2.62
N ASP A 231 -21.31 12.39 2.15
CA ASP A 231 -20.94 12.60 0.76
C ASP A 231 -19.75 11.68 0.44
N VAL A 232 -20.04 10.55 -0.20
CA VAL A 232 -19.05 9.53 -0.59
C VAL A 232 -17.98 10.15 -1.51
N GLN A 233 -18.35 11.14 -2.33
CA GLN A 233 -17.39 11.88 -3.14
C GLN A 233 -16.42 12.64 -2.26
N LYS A 234 -16.93 13.38 -1.28
CA LYS A 234 -16.08 14.13 -0.34
C LYS A 234 -15.12 13.22 0.42
N GLN A 235 -15.55 12.02 0.82
CA GLN A 235 -14.67 11.04 1.45
C GLN A 235 -13.55 10.58 0.50
N TYR A 236 -13.88 10.29 -0.76
CA TYR A 236 -12.89 9.93 -1.77
C TYR A 236 -11.88 11.07 -1.97
N GLU A 237 -12.34 12.31 -2.13
CA GLU A 237 -11.43 13.46 -2.32
C GLU A 237 -10.48 13.65 -1.12
N MET A 238 -10.96 13.46 0.12
CA MET A 238 -10.10 13.52 1.30
C MET A 238 -9.01 12.43 1.28
N TRP A 239 -9.38 11.19 0.93
CA TRP A 239 -8.42 10.10 0.83
C TRP A 239 -7.46 10.28 -0.34
N LYS A 240 -7.91 10.84 -1.45
CA LYS A 240 -7.09 11.17 -2.62
C LYS A 240 -6.06 12.25 -2.28
N ASP A 241 -6.48 13.34 -1.64
CA ASP A 241 -5.60 14.42 -1.18
C ASP A 241 -4.51 13.90 -0.23
N TRP A 242 -4.90 13.10 0.77
CA TRP A 242 -3.91 12.43 1.62
C TRP A 242 -2.97 11.49 0.84
N PHE A 243 -3.51 10.70 -0.08
CA PHE A 243 -2.72 9.75 -0.84
C PHE A 243 -1.68 10.46 -1.73
N GLU A 244 -2.05 11.57 -2.35
CA GLU A 244 -1.21 12.33 -3.28
C GLU A 244 -0.26 13.33 -2.63
N HIS A 245 -0.68 14.01 -1.56
CA HIS A 245 -0.02 15.25 -1.13
C HIS A 245 0.50 15.22 0.31
N MET A 246 0.19 14.19 1.08
CA MET A 246 0.55 14.09 2.50
C MET A 246 1.53 12.96 2.79
N ASP A 247 2.25 13.05 3.89
CA ASP A 247 3.01 11.93 4.45
C ASP A 247 2.07 10.89 5.07
N TYR A 248 2.56 9.66 5.21
CA TYR A 248 1.73 8.53 5.66
C TYR A 248 1.15 8.74 7.06
N GLU A 249 1.95 9.26 7.99
CA GLU A 249 1.55 9.47 9.39
C GLU A 249 0.48 10.56 9.55
N GLU A 250 0.40 11.50 8.61
CA GLU A 250 -0.54 12.62 8.67
C GLU A 250 -2.01 12.19 8.51
N ALA A 251 -2.27 10.98 8.00
CA ALA A 251 -3.63 10.41 7.97
C ALA A 251 -4.23 10.29 9.38
N ALA A 252 -3.42 9.92 10.37
CA ALA A 252 -3.89 9.73 11.75
C ALA A 252 -4.29 11.04 12.44
N GLU A 253 -3.80 12.17 11.92
CA GLU A 253 -4.09 13.51 12.45
C GLU A 253 -5.20 14.21 11.66
N GLY A 254 -5.15 14.17 10.32
CA GLY A 254 -6.06 14.90 9.44
C GLY A 254 -7.40 14.20 9.14
N LEU A 255 -7.47 12.87 9.26
CA LEU A 255 -8.71 12.10 8.98
C LEU A 255 -9.55 11.85 10.24
N LYS A 256 -9.15 12.42 11.39
CA LYS A 256 -10.04 12.56 12.54
C LYS A 256 -11.18 13.48 12.12
N PRO A 257 -12.44 13.05 12.17
CA PRO A 257 -13.54 13.88 11.74
C PRO A 257 -13.59 15.18 12.56
N SER A 258 -13.49 16.34 11.90
CA SER A 258 -13.45 17.67 12.55
C SER A 258 -14.69 18.01 13.40
N TYR A 259 -15.72 17.17 13.37
CA TYR A 259 -16.88 17.27 14.26
C TYR A 259 -16.52 16.94 15.72
N MET A 260 -15.37 16.32 15.99
CA MET A 260 -14.84 16.11 17.34
C MET A 260 -14.27 17.40 17.96
N ASP A 261 -13.85 18.38 17.15
CA ASP A 261 -13.34 19.68 17.65
C ASP A 261 -14.47 20.68 17.98
N ASN A 262 -15.73 20.35 17.65
CA ASN A 262 -16.90 21.19 17.93
C ASN A 262 -17.71 20.77 19.17
N PHE A 263 -17.29 19.74 19.91
CA PHE A 263 -17.82 19.50 21.26
C PHE A 263 -17.01 20.35 22.25
N GLY A 264 -17.54 21.55 22.47
CA GLY A 264 -16.93 22.58 23.31
C GLY A 264 -16.46 22.08 24.67
N THR A 265 -15.41 22.73 25.16
CA THR A 265 -15.06 22.82 26.56
C THR A 265 -16.29 23.19 27.40
N TRP A 266 -16.93 22.17 27.96
CA TRP A 266 -17.55 22.23 29.28
C TRP A 266 -16.53 21.51 30.16
N SER A 267 -15.71 22.18 30.97
CA SER A 267 -15.95 23.31 31.86
C SER A 267 -14.70 24.16 32.03
#